data_AF-A0A9D9Y6X8-F1
#
_entry.id   AF-A0A9D9Y6X8-F1
#
_cell.length_a   1.000
_cell.length_b   1.000
_cell.length_c   1.000
_cell.angle_alpha   90.00
_cell.angle_beta   90.00
_cell.angle_gamma   90.00
#
_symmetry.space_group_name_H-M   'P 1'
#
loop_
_entity.id
_entity.type
_entity.pdbx_description
1 polymer ?
#
loop_
_entity_poly.entity_id
_entity_poly.type
_entity_poly.pdbx_seq_one_letter_code
_entity_poly.pdbx_strand_id
1 'polypeptide(L)' 'ITKIMASDPRRISSVEVKLIMPDSLYSSKEQKILETAARTCPIALSLHTDLHQVLEFVWKKA' A
#
# COMPACT_ATOMS: atom_id res chain seq x y z
N ILE A 1 3.61 -3.45 8.62
CA ILE A 1 3.44 -4.23 7.37
C ILE A 1 3.05 -5.64 7.78
N THR A 2 1.98 -6.18 7.22
CA THR A 2 1.45 -7.51 7.53
C THR A 2 1.40 -8.33 6.25
N LYS A 3 1.71 -9.62 6.32
CA LYS A 3 1.56 -10.54 5.17
C LYS A 3 0.61 -11.68 5.52
N ILE A 4 -0.20 -12.07 4.54
CA ILE A 4 -1.10 -13.22 4.63
C ILE A 4 -0.57 -14.33 3.74
N MET A 5 -0.53 -15.56 4.28
CA MET A 5 -0.02 -16.74 3.60
C MET A 5 -1.19 -17.61 3.13
N ALA A 6 -1.17 -18.02 1.87
CA ALA A 6 -1.90 -19.20 1.40
C ALA A 6 -1.08 -20.45 1.68
N SER A 7 -1.73 -21.60 1.85
CA SER A 7 -1.11 -22.85 2.30
C SER A 7 -0.79 -23.85 1.18
N ASP A 8 -1.44 -23.78 0.01
CA ASP A 8 -1.27 -24.78 -1.05
C ASP A 8 -1.39 -24.20 -2.49
N PRO A 9 -0.28 -24.04 -3.24
CA PRO A 9 1.10 -24.04 -2.74
C PRO A 9 1.31 -22.89 -1.75
N ARG A 10 2.19 -23.09 -0.77
CA ARG A 10 2.49 -22.06 0.24
C ARG A 10 3.11 -20.83 -0.40
N ARG A 11 2.38 -19.71 -0.43
CA ARG A 11 2.83 -18.42 -0.98
C ARG A 11 2.19 -17.25 -0.26
N ILE A 12 2.74 -16.06 -0.44
CA ILE A 12 2.10 -14.83 0.06
C ILE A 12 0.88 -14.56 -0.84
N SER A 13 -0.31 -14.54 -0.24
CA SER A 13 -1.54 -14.18 -0.94
C SER A 13 -1.84 -12.69 -0.84
N SER A 14 -1.40 -12.03 0.24
CA SER A 14 -1.60 -10.60 0.43
C SER A 14 -0.50 -9.94 1.24
N VAL A 15 -0.24 -8.67 0.93
CA VAL A 15 0.57 -7.76 1.74
C VAL A 15 -0.28 -6.54 2.08
N GLU A 16 -0.38 -6.25 3.37
CA GLU A 16 -1.14 -5.14 3.91
C GLU A 16 -0.18 -4.11 4.52
N VAL A 17 -0.28 -2.87 4.06
CA VAL A 17 0.56 -1.74 4.47
C VAL A 17 -0.34 -0.60 4.93
N LYS A 18 -0.24 -0.26 6.21
CA LYS A 18 -0.75 0.99 6.77
C LYS A 18 0.34 2.05 6.72
N LEU A 19 0.13 3.08 5.91
CA LEU A 19 0.98 4.26 5.82
C LEU A 19 0.41 5.34 6.74
N ILE A 20 1.13 5.62 7.81
CA ILE A 20 0.83 6.74 8.71
C ILE A 20 1.54 7.96 8.13
N MET A 21 0.77 8.88 7.58
CA MET A 21 1.32 10.06 6.93
C MET A 21 1.79 11.07 7.99
N PRO A 22 2.92 11.77 7.79
CA PRO A 22 3.37 12.80 8.69
C PRO A 22 2.31 13.86 8.98
N ASP A 23 2.42 14.51 10.13
CA ASP A 23 1.53 15.59 10.55
C ASP A 23 1.70 16.82 9.66
N SER A 24 1.01 16.83 8.53
CA SER A 24 1.01 17.91 7.54
C SER A 24 -0.37 18.08 6.90
N LEU A 25 -0.68 19.30 6.47
CA LEU A 25 -1.88 19.60 5.71
C LEU A 25 -1.63 19.27 4.24
N TYR A 26 -1.96 18.04 3.85
CA TYR A 26 -1.89 17.62 2.45
C TYR A 26 -3.12 18.08 1.67
N SER A 27 -2.90 18.79 0.56
CA SER A 27 -3.94 19.02 -0.43
C SER A 27 -4.41 17.70 -1.05
N SER A 28 -5.61 17.69 -1.61
CA SER A 28 -6.16 16.53 -2.34
C SER A 28 -5.25 16.09 -3.50
N LYS A 29 -4.56 17.03 -4.15
CA LYS A 29 -3.59 16.75 -5.21
C LYS A 29 -2.38 15.99 -4.68
N GLU A 30 -1.81 16.44 -3.57
CA GLU A 30 -0.65 15.78 -2.95
C GLU A 30 -1.00 14.37 -2.45
N GLN A 31 -2.16 14.21 -1.81
CA GLN A 31 -2.64 12.89 -1.39
C GLN A 31 -2.72 11.95 -2.59
N LYS A 32 -3.32 12.38 -3.70
CA LYS A 32 -3.43 11.59 -4.92
C LYS A 32 -2.07 11.22 -5.52
N ILE A 33 -1.11 12.15 -5.51
CA ILE A 33 0.26 11.89 -6.00
C ILE A 33 0.93 10.81 -5.15
N LEU A 34 0.83 10.92 -3.82
CA LEU A 34 1.46 9.98 -2.89
C LEU A 34 0.81 8.59 -2.97
N GLU A 35 -0.51 8.52 -3.08
CA GLU A 35 -1.24 7.25 -3.29
C GLU A 35 -0.85 6.60 -4.62
N THR A 36 -0.74 7.39 -5.69
CA THR A 36 -0.30 6.89 -6.99
C THR A 36 1.11 6.34 -6.90
N ALA A 37 2.04 7.11 -6.32
CA ALA A 37 3.43 6.70 -6.17
C ALA A 37 3.58 5.39 -5.38
N ALA A 38 2.80 5.20 -4.32
CA ALA A 38 2.81 3.95 -3.55
C ALA A 38 2.28 2.76 -4.37
N ARG A 39 1.23 2.96 -5.17
CA ARG A 39 0.62 1.92 -6.03
C ARG A 39 1.45 1.58 -7.27
N THR A 40 2.27 2.52 -7.76
CA THR A 40 3.09 2.35 -8.96
C THR A 40 4.59 2.32 -8.66
N CYS A 41 5.00 2.10 -7.41
CA CYS A 41 6.41 1.97 -7.09
C CYS A 41 7.00 0.70 -7.74
N PRO A 42 8.33 0.65 -7.98
CA PRO A 42 8.95 -0.50 -8.65
C PRO A 42 8.64 -1.83 -7.98
N ILE A 43 8.56 -1.86 -6.65
CA ILE A 43 8.24 -3.08 -5.90
C ILE A 43 6.79 -3.50 -6.12
N ALA A 44 5.82 -2.58 -6.02
CA ALA A 44 4.41 -2.89 -6.26
C ALA A 44 4.17 -3.47 -7.67
N LEU A 45 4.95 -3.02 -8.65
CA LEU A 45 4.90 -3.50 -10.03
C LEU A 45 5.73 -4.78 -10.29
N SER A 46 6.62 -5.15 -9.36
CA SER A 46 7.46 -6.36 -9.46
C SER A 46 6.86 -7.57 -8.72
N LEU A 47 5.85 -7.35 -7.88
CA LEU A 47 5.14 -8.42 -7.18
C LEU A 47 4.26 -9.21 -8.15
N HIS A 48 4.00 -10.47 -7.80
CA HIS A 48 3.14 -11.36 -8.59
C HIS A 48 1.74 -10.76 -8.76
N THR A 49 1.16 -10.87 -9.96
CA THR A 49 -0.16 -10.28 -10.30
C THR A 49 -1.29 -10.76 -9.40
N ASP A 50 -1.22 -12.01 -8.96
CA ASP A 50 -2.22 -12.64 -8.10
C ASP A 50 -2.06 -12.27 -6.61
N LEU A 51 -1.02 -11.50 -6.24
CA LEU A 51 -0.83 -11.03 -4.87
C LEU A 51 -1.67 -9.78 -4.62
N HIS A 52 -2.51 -9.84 -3.59
CA HIS A 52 -3.34 -8.71 -3.19
C HIS A 52 -2.53 -7.70 -2.39
N GLN A 53 -2.34 -6.49 -2.95
CA GLN A 53 -1.66 -5.38 -2.29
C GLN A 53 -2.69 -4.44 -1.66
N VAL A 54 -2.78 -4.43 -0.33
CA VAL A 54 -3.70 -3.58 0.42
C VAL A 54 -2.93 -2.40 1.01
N LEU A 55 -3.25 -1.20 0.57
CA LEU A 55 -2.63 0.04 1.06
C LEU A 55 -3.70 0.88 1.76
N GLU A 56 -3.48 1.20 3.04
CA GLU A 56 -4.29 2.11 3.84
C GLU A 56 -3.46 3.37 4.14
N PHE A 57 -4.01 4.55 3.82
CA PHE A 57 -3.38 5.84 4.11
C PHE A 57 -4.12 6.49 5.27
N VAL A 58 -3.41 6.68 6.39
CA VAL A 58 -3.91 7.42 7.54
C VAL A 58 -3.47 8.86 7.37
N TRP A 59 -4.35 9.66 6.80
CA TRP A 59 -4.19 11.11 6.69
C TRP A 59 -4.59 11.78 8.00
N LYS A 60 -3.78 12.70 8.49
CA LYS A 60 -4.21 13.60 9.55
C LYS A 60 -5.27 14.53 8.96
N LYS A 61 -6.50 14.41 9.47
CA LYS A 61 -7.54 15.41 9.21
C LYS A 61 -7.27 16.59 10.12
N ALA A 62 -7.23 17.79 9.55
CA ALA A 62 -7.23 19.03 10.31
C ALA A 62 -8.54 19.17 11.10
#